data_AF-A0A1T5KF60-F1
#
_entry.id   AF-A0A1T5KF60-F1
#
_cell.length_a   1.000
_cell.length_b   1.000
_cell.length_c   1.000
_cell.angle_alpha   90.00
_cell.angle_beta   90.00
_cell.angle_gamma   90.00
#
_symmetry.space_group_name_H-M   'P 1'
#
loop_
_entity.id
_entity.type
_entity.pdbx_description
1 polymer ?
#
loop_
_entity_poly.entity_id
_entity_poly.type
_entity_poly.pdbx_seq_one_letter_code
_entity_poly.pdbx_strand_id
1 'polypeptide(L)'
;MNSSGSHDVYIRKVAACFAWIIVIHVLACIYFTITPKYYPLHRTAIALLYKRVFLIGPFYTEHRISISPSLYIRYKESVGEWSPFVDYGADLHRQYYNAPWQYDKLKQDDLMRHFMREAFNTKWKHSHDPAEVSNTKQFCTLSAFVTDGLIGKENVDSIHLIYSFSAFSSEQSAFKVDTVWNITFNPKQICDIR
;
A
#
# COMPACT_ATOMS: atom_id res chain seq x y z
N MET A 1 -59.34 9.96 -25.42
CA MET A 1 -58.60 9.60 -24.19
C MET A 1 -57.89 8.29 -24.45
N ASN A 2 -56.54 8.30 -24.59
CA ASN A 2 -55.70 7.10 -24.72
C ASN A 2 -54.21 7.43 -24.46
N SER A 3 -53.91 8.36 -23.53
CA SER A 3 -52.51 8.78 -23.27
C SER A 3 -51.84 8.01 -22.12
N SER A 4 -52.55 7.18 -21.34
CA SER A 4 -51.92 6.40 -20.26
C SER A 4 -51.11 5.20 -20.79
N GLY A 5 -51.57 4.57 -21.88
CA GLY A 5 -50.90 3.39 -22.45
C GLY A 5 -49.54 3.68 -23.07
N SER A 6 -49.28 4.88 -23.60
CA SER A 6 -47.96 5.19 -24.20
C SER A 6 -46.89 5.49 -23.15
N HIS A 7 -47.29 6.09 -22.01
CA HIS A 7 -46.40 6.44 -20.93
C HIS A 7 -45.93 5.19 -20.15
N ASP A 8 -46.81 4.24 -19.89
CA ASP A 8 -46.46 2.97 -19.23
C ASP A 8 -45.53 2.11 -20.10
N VAL A 9 -45.75 2.11 -21.42
CA VAL A 9 -44.86 1.42 -22.37
C VAL A 9 -43.49 2.11 -22.43
N TYR A 10 -43.44 3.45 -22.37
CA TYR A 10 -42.19 4.19 -22.32
C TYR A 10 -41.39 3.89 -21.04
N ILE A 11 -42.02 3.96 -19.87
CA ILE A 11 -41.37 3.64 -18.58
C ILE A 11 -40.82 2.22 -18.59
N ARG A 12 -41.59 1.24 -19.08
CA ARG A 12 -41.12 -0.16 -19.17
C ARG A 12 -39.90 -0.31 -20.08
N LYS A 13 -39.87 0.41 -21.21
CA LYS A 13 -38.70 0.41 -22.11
C LYS A 13 -37.48 1.04 -21.47
N VAL A 14 -37.65 2.15 -20.76
CA VAL A 14 -36.56 2.81 -20.02
C VAL A 14 -36.04 1.90 -18.91
N ALA A 15 -36.93 1.31 -18.10
CA ALA A 15 -36.56 0.39 -17.04
C ALA A 15 -35.84 -0.86 -17.58
N ALA A 16 -36.31 -1.42 -18.70
CA ALA A 16 -35.63 -2.54 -19.37
C ALA A 16 -34.25 -2.14 -19.89
N CYS A 17 -34.09 -0.92 -20.42
CA CYS A 17 -32.80 -0.40 -20.85
C CYS A 17 -31.82 -0.25 -19.66
N PHE A 18 -32.29 0.30 -18.54
CA PHE A 18 -31.48 0.38 -17.31
C PHE A 18 -31.09 -1.00 -16.77
N ALA A 19 -32.02 -1.95 -16.74
CA ALA A 19 -31.73 -3.32 -16.34
C ALA A 19 -30.65 -3.95 -17.24
N TRP A 20 -30.74 -3.74 -18.56
CA TRP A 20 -29.72 -4.20 -19.51
C TRP A 20 -28.36 -3.57 -19.27
N ILE A 21 -28.29 -2.26 -19.01
CA ILE A 21 -27.04 -1.57 -18.67
C ILE A 21 -26.40 -2.19 -17.42
N ILE A 22 -27.20 -2.46 -16.38
CA ILE A 22 -26.72 -3.10 -15.15
C ILE A 22 -26.20 -4.51 -15.44
N VAL A 23 -26.92 -5.32 -16.21
CA VAL A 23 -26.48 -6.68 -16.56
C VAL A 23 -25.17 -6.66 -17.35
N ILE A 24 -25.06 -5.80 -18.37
CA ILE A 24 -23.83 -5.64 -19.15
C ILE A 24 -22.68 -5.19 -18.25
N HIS A 25 -22.95 -4.29 -17.30
CA HIS A 25 -21.98 -3.82 -16.33
C HIS A 25 -21.47 -4.94 -15.42
N VAL A 26 -22.37 -5.75 -14.85
CA VAL A 26 -22.00 -6.91 -14.01
C VAL A 26 -21.16 -7.91 -14.81
N LEU A 27 -21.57 -8.22 -16.04
CA LEU A 27 -20.83 -9.13 -16.91
C LEU A 27 -19.45 -8.59 -17.26
N ALA A 28 -19.32 -7.29 -17.54
CA ALA A 28 -18.03 -6.64 -17.79
C ALA A 28 -17.11 -6.73 -16.56
N CYS A 29 -17.63 -6.49 -15.36
CA CYS A 29 -16.88 -6.64 -14.12
C CYS A 29 -16.38 -8.07 -13.90
N ILE A 30 -17.24 -9.08 -14.08
CA ILE A 30 -16.86 -10.49 -13.97
C ILE A 30 -15.80 -10.84 -15.03
N TYR A 31 -16.02 -10.44 -16.28
CA TYR A 31 -15.10 -10.70 -17.38
C TYR A 31 -13.72 -10.09 -17.14
N PHE A 32 -13.64 -8.82 -16.73
CA PHE A 32 -12.36 -8.16 -16.44
C PHE A 32 -11.66 -8.70 -15.19
N THR A 33 -12.40 -9.34 -14.27
CA THR A 33 -11.85 -10.01 -13.09
C THR A 33 -11.22 -11.35 -13.45
N ILE A 34 -11.85 -12.13 -14.34
CA ILE A 34 -11.41 -13.49 -14.71
C ILE A 34 -10.37 -13.47 -15.85
N THR A 35 -10.42 -12.48 -16.74
CA THR A 35 -9.56 -12.45 -17.93
C THR A 35 -8.10 -12.17 -17.58
N PRO A 36 -7.13 -12.93 -18.14
CA PRO A 36 -5.71 -12.71 -17.88
C PRO A 36 -5.21 -11.34 -18.38
N LYS A 37 -4.51 -10.61 -17.50
CA LYS A 37 -4.13 -9.19 -17.67
C LYS A 37 -3.21 -8.90 -18.88
N TYR A 38 -2.55 -9.91 -19.44
CA TYR A 38 -1.70 -9.78 -20.63
C TYR A 38 -2.49 -9.71 -21.96
N TYR A 39 -3.81 -9.93 -21.92
CA TYR A 39 -4.64 -9.75 -23.11
C TYR A 39 -4.63 -8.29 -23.59
N PRO A 40 -4.47 -8.05 -24.91
CA PRO A 40 -4.36 -6.69 -25.47
C PRO A 40 -5.56 -5.79 -25.17
N LEU A 41 -6.74 -6.38 -24.94
CA LEU A 41 -7.97 -5.68 -24.57
C LEU A 41 -7.86 -4.87 -23.27
N HIS A 42 -6.97 -5.27 -22.35
CA HIS A 42 -6.70 -4.56 -21.10
C HIS A 42 -5.99 -3.21 -21.28
N ARG A 43 -5.51 -2.89 -22.49
CA ARG A 43 -4.88 -1.61 -22.83
C ARG A 43 -5.88 -0.59 -23.41
N THR A 44 -7.13 -0.97 -23.63
CA THR A 44 -8.17 -0.08 -24.15
C THR A 44 -8.61 0.95 -23.10
N ALA A 45 -9.03 2.14 -23.55
CA ALA A 45 -9.47 3.23 -22.67
C ALA A 45 -10.62 2.82 -21.72
N ILE A 46 -11.54 1.98 -22.20
CA ILE A 46 -12.68 1.47 -21.42
C ILE A 46 -12.22 0.49 -20.34
N ALA A 47 -11.31 -0.44 -20.67
CA ALA A 47 -10.76 -1.37 -19.69
C ALA A 47 -9.94 -0.65 -18.61
N LEU A 48 -9.21 0.41 -18.99
CA LEU A 48 -8.49 1.26 -18.06
C LEU A 48 -9.43 2.04 -17.14
N LEU A 49 -10.55 2.55 -17.64
CA LEU A 49 -11.59 3.20 -16.84
C LEU A 49 -12.21 2.23 -15.83
N TYR A 50 -12.61 1.03 -16.26
CA TYR A 50 -13.18 0.01 -15.37
C TYR A 50 -12.19 -0.44 -14.29
N LYS A 51 -10.90 -0.59 -14.63
CA LYS A 51 -9.85 -0.87 -13.65
C LYS A 51 -9.66 0.26 -12.64
N ARG A 52 -9.70 1.53 -13.07
CA ARG A 52 -9.51 2.69 -12.18
C ARG A 52 -10.68 2.93 -11.24
N VAL A 53 -11.90 2.64 -11.69
CA VAL A 53 -13.12 2.98 -10.94
C VAL A 53 -13.63 1.80 -10.11
N PHE A 54 -13.44 0.55 -10.54
CA PHE A 54 -14.18 -0.59 -9.98
C PHE A 54 -13.33 -1.81 -9.59
N LEU A 55 -12.19 -2.05 -10.24
CA LEU A 55 -11.31 -3.19 -9.91
C LEU A 55 -10.19 -2.71 -8.98
N ILE A 56 -10.58 -2.56 -7.71
CA ILE A 56 -9.79 -2.11 -6.57
C ILE A 56 -9.53 -0.60 -6.62
N GLY A 57 -9.92 0.11 -5.56
CA GLY A 57 -10.02 1.58 -5.50
C GLY A 57 -8.74 2.31 -5.95
N PRO A 58 -8.82 3.65 -6.13
CA PRO A 58 -7.86 4.48 -6.87
C PRO A 58 -6.37 4.45 -6.43
N PHE A 59 -6.05 3.66 -5.40
CA PHE A 59 -4.74 3.55 -4.78
C PHE A 59 -4.07 2.17 -4.95
N TYR A 60 -4.78 1.14 -5.42
CA TYR A 60 -4.27 -0.24 -5.49
C TYR A 60 -4.16 -0.77 -6.93
N THR A 61 -3.00 -0.57 -7.54
CA THR A 61 -2.61 -1.32 -8.74
C THR A 61 -1.51 -2.31 -8.38
N GLU A 62 -1.57 -3.52 -8.91
CA GLU A 62 -0.54 -4.58 -8.73
C GLU A 62 0.88 -4.10 -9.07
N HIS A 63 1.00 -3.10 -9.96
CA HIS A 63 2.24 -2.39 -10.26
C HIS A 63 2.86 -1.67 -9.04
N ARG A 64 2.03 -1.15 -8.12
CA ARG A 64 2.50 -0.56 -6.85
C ARG A 64 2.89 -1.62 -5.83
N ILE A 65 2.43 -2.87 -6.00
CA ILE A 65 2.83 -4.01 -5.19
C ILE A 65 4.19 -4.54 -5.67
N SER A 66 4.41 -4.64 -6.99
CA SER A 66 5.67 -5.13 -7.58
C SER A 66 6.87 -4.18 -7.42
N ILE A 67 6.61 -2.93 -7.04
CA ILE A 67 7.61 -1.95 -6.58
C ILE A 67 7.24 -1.60 -5.14
N SER A 68 7.34 -2.56 -4.21
CA SER A 68 7.02 -2.30 -2.81
C SER A 68 8.26 -1.98 -2.00
N PRO A 69 8.33 -0.79 -1.40
CA PRO A 69 9.19 -0.57 -0.25
C PRO A 69 8.78 -1.54 0.87
N SER A 70 9.71 -2.36 1.36
CA SER A 70 9.48 -3.26 2.49
C SER A 70 10.22 -2.71 3.71
N LEU A 71 9.56 -2.73 4.87
CA LEU A 71 10.14 -2.31 6.14
C LEU A 71 10.15 -3.47 7.11
N TYR A 72 11.33 -4.03 7.33
CA TYR A 72 11.55 -5.04 8.35
C TYR A 72 11.95 -4.35 9.65
N ILE A 73 11.22 -4.67 10.71
CA ILE A 73 11.43 -4.09 12.02
C ILE A 73 11.68 -5.22 13.00
N ARG A 74 12.70 -5.06 13.83
CA ARG A 74 12.83 -5.80 15.08
C ARG A 74 13.19 -4.85 16.21
N TYR A 75 12.82 -5.20 17.42
CA TYR A 75 13.08 -4.38 18.60
C TYR A 75 13.65 -5.23 19.73
N LYS A 76 14.26 -4.56 20.70
CA LYS A 76 14.82 -5.16 21.90
C LYS A 76 14.28 -4.41 23.11
N GLU A 77 13.70 -5.16 24.05
CA GLU A 77 13.33 -4.65 25.38
C GLU A 77 14.56 -4.69 26.30
N SER A 78 14.54 -3.90 27.37
CA SER A 78 15.72 -3.57 28.19
C SER A 78 16.53 -4.77 28.72
N VAL A 79 15.85 -5.88 28.98
CA VAL A 79 16.47 -7.16 29.34
C VAL A 79 15.83 -8.25 28.50
N GLY A 80 16.23 -8.39 27.24
CA GLY A 80 15.64 -9.38 26.35
C GLY A 80 16.47 -9.70 25.11
N GLU A 81 16.07 -10.77 24.42
CA GLU A 81 16.54 -11.07 23.08
C GLU A 81 15.87 -10.13 22.06
N TRP A 82 16.48 -10.01 20.88
CA TRP A 82 15.84 -9.30 19.78
C TRP A 82 14.54 -10.01 19.38
N SER A 83 13.49 -9.24 19.14
CA SER A 83 12.29 -9.77 18.49
C SER A 83 12.66 -10.36 17.11
N PRO A 84 11.86 -11.31 16.60
CA PRO A 84 11.96 -11.67 15.19
C PRO A 84 11.73 -10.44 14.30
N PHE A 85 12.27 -10.47 13.09
CA PHE A 85 11.93 -9.46 12.09
C PHE A 85 10.48 -9.62 11.65
N VAL A 86 9.78 -8.49 11.62
CA VAL A 86 8.41 -8.41 11.10
C VAL A 86 8.42 -7.47 9.91
N ASP A 87 7.88 -7.93 8.77
CA ASP A 87 7.52 -7.08 7.64
C ASP A 87 6.08 -6.59 7.83
N TYR A 88 5.95 -5.37 8.33
CA TYR A 88 4.65 -4.78 8.62
C TYR A 88 3.83 -4.49 7.36
N GLY A 89 4.49 -4.23 6.22
CA GLY A 89 3.79 -4.03 4.95
C GLY A 89 3.12 -5.32 4.49
N ALA A 90 3.88 -6.43 4.51
CA ALA A 90 3.36 -7.75 4.19
C ALA A 90 2.24 -8.18 5.15
N ASP A 91 2.37 -7.89 6.45
CA ASP A 91 1.35 -8.24 7.43
C ASP A 91 0.05 -7.44 7.24
N LEU A 92 0.14 -6.12 7.00
CA LEU A 92 -1.02 -5.28 6.70
C LEU A 92 -1.74 -5.74 5.42
N HIS A 93 -0.99 -6.11 4.38
CA HIS A 93 -1.56 -6.68 3.15
C HIS A 93 -2.26 -8.02 3.44
N ARG A 94 -1.62 -8.92 4.19
CA ARG A 94 -2.20 -10.21 4.58
C ARG A 94 -3.49 -10.03 5.37
N GLN A 95 -3.50 -9.09 6.33
CA GLN A 95 -4.69 -8.75 7.11
C GLN A 95 -5.82 -8.26 6.21
N TYR A 96 -5.52 -7.38 5.23
CA TYR A 96 -6.51 -6.94 4.25
C TYR A 96 -7.03 -8.08 3.38
N TYR A 97 -6.18 -8.97 2.86
CA TYR A 97 -6.64 -10.11 2.07
C TYR A 97 -7.57 -11.04 2.86
N ASN A 98 -7.27 -11.24 4.15
CA ASN A 98 -8.10 -12.04 5.04
C ASN A 98 -9.40 -11.32 5.45
N ALA A 99 -9.38 -9.99 5.52
CA ALA A 99 -10.51 -9.15 5.90
C ALA A 99 -10.60 -7.88 5.01
N PRO A 100 -11.11 -7.99 3.76
CA PRO A 100 -11.05 -6.90 2.77
C PRO A 100 -11.84 -5.64 3.14
N TRP A 101 -12.76 -5.73 4.11
CA TRP A 101 -13.47 -4.58 4.66
C TRP A 101 -12.58 -3.69 5.54
N GLN A 102 -11.39 -4.16 5.95
CA GLN A 102 -10.42 -3.38 6.72
C GLN A 102 -9.51 -2.52 5.81
N TYR A 103 -10.12 -1.76 4.89
CA TYR A 103 -9.40 -0.91 3.94
C TYR A 103 -8.50 0.14 4.60
N ASP A 104 -8.79 0.54 5.85
CA ASP A 104 -7.94 1.45 6.61
C ASP A 104 -6.54 0.89 6.88
N LYS A 105 -6.37 -0.44 6.89
CA LYS A 105 -5.04 -1.09 7.01
C LYS A 105 -4.16 -0.82 5.79
N LEU A 106 -4.77 -0.66 4.62
CA LEU A 106 -4.05 -0.30 3.41
C LEU A 106 -3.62 1.17 3.43
N LYS A 107 -4.44 2.06 4.00
CA LYS A 107 -4.05 3.45 4.23
C LYS A 107 -2.86 3.55 5.20
N GLN A 108 -2.81 2.67 6.20
CA GLN A 108 -1.70 2.59 7.14
C GLN A 108 -0.40 2.14 6.44
N ASP A 109 -0.47 1.17 5.52
CA ASP A 109 0.68 0.78 4.68
C ASP A 109 1.13 1.96 3.80
N ASP A 110 0.21 2.64 3.12
CA ASP A 110 0.54 3.82 2.30
C ASP A 110 1.20 4.95 3.12
N LEU A 111 0.69 5.22 4.33
CA LEU A 111 1.25 6.22 5.24
C LEU A 111 2.66 5.84 5.71
N MET A 112 2.86 4.56 6.05
CA MET A 112 4.17 4.02 6.42
C MET A 112 5.17 4.23 5.27
N ARG A 113 4.79 3.86 4.04
CA ARG A 113 5.62 4.06 2.84
C ARG A 113 5.94 5.53 2.60
N HIS A 114 5.01 6.45 2.87
CA HIS A 114 5.25 7.89 2.77
C HIS A 114 6.34 8.35 3.77
N PHE A 115 6.20 8.02 5.06
CA PHE A 115 7.21 8.41 6.06
C PHE A 115 8.58 7.79 5.78
N MET A 116 8.61 6.55 5.31
CA MET A 116 9.86 5.90 4.89
C MET A 116 10.52 6.61 3.72
N ARG A 117 9.74 7.04 2.73
CA ARG A 117 10.26 7.76 1.57
C ARG A 117 10.82 9.13 1.97
N GLU A 118 10.13 9.85 2.84
CA GLU A 118 10.60 11.13 3.38
C GLU A 118 11.90 10.96 4.17
N ALA A 119 11.99 9.97 5.05
CA ALA A 119 13.19 9.66 5.83
C ALA A 119 14.36 9.13 4.96
N PHE A 120 14.06 8.47 3.84
CA PHE A 120 15.09 8.04 2.90
C PHE A 120 15.59 9.19 2.00
N ASN A 121 14.70 10.09 1.58
CA ASN A 121 15.04 11.23 0.72
C ASN A 121 15.76 12.37 1.45
N THR A 122 15.81 12.35 2.79
CA THR A 122 16.73 13.20 3.56
C THR A 122 18.20 12.90 3.21
N LYS A 123 19.15 13.67 3.77
CA LYS A 123 20.60 13.69 3.46
C LYS A 123 21.32 12.34 3.29
N TRP A 124 20.68 11.20 3.56
CA TRP A 124 21.20 9.85 3.33
C TRP A 124 21.51 9.48 1.88
N LYS A 125 20.90 10.15 0.89
CA LYS A 125 21.39 10.02 -0.50
C LYS A 125 22.86 10.44 -0.64
N HIS A 126 23.40 11.16 0.35
CA HIS A 126 24.74 11.75 0.38
C HIS A 126 25.59 11.37 1.62
N SER A 127 25.00 10.80 2.67
CA SER A 127 25.69 10.39 3.90
C SER A 127 25.31 8.95 4.26
N HIS A 128 26.24 8.19 4.83
CA HIS A 128 26.00 6.84 5.35
C HIS A 128 26.18 6.79 6.87
N ASP A 129 26.24 7.95 7.55
CA ASP A 129 26.39 8.03 9.00
C ASP A 129 25.02 8.11 9.72
N PRO A 130 24.57 7.03 10.39
CA PRO A 130 23.27 6.99 11.05
C PRO A 130 22.98 8.17 11.98
N ALA A 131 24.01 8.75 12.59
CA ALA A 131 23.89 9.89 13.51
C ALA A 131 23.44 11.18 12.80
N GLU A 132 23.76 11.36 11.51
CA GLU A 132 23.33 12.53 10.75
C GLU A 132 21.86 12.45 10.32
N VAL A 133 21.35 11.24 10.08
CA VAL A 133 19.96 11.02 9.68
C VAL A 133 19.04 10.97 10.90
N SER A 134 19.54 10.45 12.01
CA SER A 134 18.78 10.25 13.24
C SER A 134 18.21 11.57 13.79
N ASN A 135 18.87 12.70 13.52
CA ASN A 135 18.46 14.03 13.97
C ASN A 135 17.56 14.79 12.99
N THR A 136 17.15 14.18 11.88
CA THR A 136 16.25 14.82 10.92
C THR A 136 14.80 14.72 11.37
N LYS A 137 14.01 15.78 11.12
CA LYS A 137 12.56 15.78 11.42
C LYS A 137 11.83 14.58 10.77
N GLN A 138 12.25 14.22 9.57
CA GLN A 138 11.68 13.11 8.80
C GLN A 138 11.95 11.77 9.49
N PHE A 139 13.19 11.52 9.90
CA PHE A 139 13.54 10.31 10.64
C PHE A 139 12.82 10.24 12.00
N CYS A 140 12.70 11.37 12.69
CA CYS A 140 11.93 11.45 13.93
C CYS A 140 10.46 11.08 13.76
N THR A 141 9.86 11.54 12.67
CA THR A 141 8.46 11.22 12.34
C THR A 141 8.31 9.72 12.07
N LEU A 142 9.24 9.11 11.33
CA LEU A 142 9.26 7.67 11.09
C LEU A 142 9.47 6.89 12.40
N SER A 143 10.41 7.32 13.24
CA SER A 143 10.71 6.67 14.53
C SER A 143 9.51 6.69 15.47
N ALA A 144 8.82 7.82 15.61
CA ALA A 144 7.60 7.93 16.39
C ALA A 144 6.48 7.02 15.84
N PHE A 145 6.28 7.03 14.52
CA PHE A 145 5.30 6.15 13.88
C PHE A 145 5.59 4.66 14.13
N VAL A 146 6.86 4.25 14.06
CA VAL A 146 7.25 2.87 14.34
C VAL A 146 7.06 2.52 15.82
N THR A 147 7.52 3.37 16.73
CA THR A 147 7.52 3.10 18.17
C THR A 147 6.09 3.10 18.72
N ASP A 148 5.32 4.15 18.44
CA ASP A 148 3.99 4.35 19.01
C ASP A 148 2.90 3.68 18.16
N GLY A 149 3.05 3.71 16.83
CA GLY A 149 2.02 3.25 15.90
C GLY A 149 2.09 1.77 15.53
N LEU A 150 3.30 1.18 15.48
CA LEU A 150 3.48 -0.22 15.07
C LEU A 150 3.84 -1.12 16.25
N ILE A 151 4.86 -0.75 17.03
CA ILE A 151 5.34 -1.58 18.14
C ILE A 151 4.41 -1.45 19.35
N GLY A 152 4.02 -0.23 19.73
CA GLY A 152 3.08 0.04 20.82
C GLY A 152 3.58 -0.46 22.19
N LYS A 153 4.91 -0.45 22.41
CA LYS A 153 5.55 -0.88 23.67
C LYS A 153 6.23 0.31 24.34
N GLU A 154 6.00 0.47 25.63
CA GLU A 154 6.54 1.60 26.40
C GLU A 154 8.05 1.48 26.69
N ASN A 155 8.60 0.25 26.73
CA ASN A 155 9.97 -0.04 27.17
C ASN A 155 10.84 -0.64 26.05
N VAL A 156 10.94 0.06 24.92
CA VAL A 156 11.86 -0.31 23.84
C VAL A 156 13.21 0.38 24.05
N ASP A 157 14.27 -0.41 24.13
CA ASP A 157 15.65 0.09 24.32
C ASP A 157 16.42 0.19 23.00
N SER A 158 16.06 -0.62 22.00
CA SER A 158 16.64 -0.51 20.66
C SER A 158 15.67 -0.97 19.59
N ILE A 159 15.66 -0.28 18.47
CA ILE A 159 14.92 -0.63 17.25
C ILE A 159 15.93 -0.80 16.13
N HIS A 160 15.76 -1.86 15.35
CA HIS A 160 16.52 -2.13 14.15
C HIS A 160 15.56 -2.16 12.96
N LEU A 161 15.79 -1.23 12.04
CA LEU A 161 15.02 -1.07 10.81
C LEU A 161 15.87 -1.51 9.62
N ILE A 162 15.30 -2.36 8.79
CA ILE A 162 15.83 -2.64 7.45
C ILE A 162 14.76 -2.21 6.46
N TYR A 163 15.10 -1.21 5.68
CA TYR A 163 14.30 -0.74 4.58
C TYR A 163 14.86 -1.29 3.27
N SER A 164 14.04 -1.98 2.49
CA SER A 164 14.44 -2.46 1.17
C SER A 164 13.50 -2.00 0.08
N PHE A 165 14.05 -1.50 -1.03
CA PHE A 165 13.31 -1.36 -2.28
C PHE A 165 13.54 -2.57 -3.16
N SER A 166 12.49 -3.35 -3.39
CA SER A 166 12.48 -4.36 -4.42
C SER A 166 11.74 -3.83 -5.65
N ALA A 167 12.38 -3.90 -6.81
CA ALA A 167 11.76 -3.68 -8.10
C ALA A 167 11.73 -5.00 -8.87
N PHE A 168 10.58 -5.34 -9.46
CA PHE A 168 10.51 -6.48 -10.37
C PHE A 168 11.29 -6.18 -11.66
N SER A 169 12.36 -6.93 -11.91
CA SER A 169 13.11 -6.87 -13.17
C SER A 169 12.44 -7.77 -14.20
N SER A 170 11.83 -7.16 -15.21
CA SER A 170 11.21 -7.90 -16.32
C SER A 170 12.22 -8.70 -17.14
N GLU A 171 13.46 -8.23 -17.25
CA GLU A 171 14.55 -8.91 -17.96
C GLU A 171 15.00 -10.19 -17.24
N GLN A 172 15.02 -10.16 -15.91
CA GLN A 172 15.50 -11.29 -15.09
C GLN A 172 14.36 -12.16 -14.55
N SER A 173 13.10 -11.77 -14.78
CA SER A 173 11.91 -12.39 -14.17
C SER A 173 12.05 -12.56 -12.65
N ALA A 174 12.74 -11.62 -11.99
CA ALA A 174 13.10 -11.71 -10.59
C ALA A 174 12.97 -10.35 -9.91
N PHE A 175 12.74 -10.35 -8.60
CA PHE A 175 12.79 -9.13 -7.80
C PHE A 175 14.24 -8.76 -7.53
N LYS A 176 14.65 -7.59 -8.00
CA LYS A 176 15.94 -7.00 -7.68
C LYS A 176 15.78 -6.08 -6.48
N VAL A 177 16.60 -6.30 -5.45
CA VAL A 177 16.70 -5.37 -4.32
C VAL A 177 17.71 -4.30 -4.71
N ASP A 178 17.22 -3.11 -5.06
CA ASP A 178 18.07 -2.01 -5.54
C ASP A 178 18.72 -1.23 -4.41
N THR A 179 18.03 -1.12 -3.27
CA THR A 179 18.48 -0.33 -2.12
C THR A 179 18.13 -1.05 -0.84
N VAL A 180 19.11 -1.16 0.07
CA VAL A 180 18.90 -1.57 1.46
C VAL A 180 19.42 -0.47 2.37
N TRP A 181 18.55 0.08 3.22
CA TRP A 181 18.93 0.97 4.29
C TRP A 181 18.74 0.25 5.62
N ASN A 182 19.82 0.10 6.37
CA ASN A 182 19.85 -0.63 7.64
C ASN A 182 20.29 0.33 8.73
N ILE A 183 19.48 0.47 9.78
CA ILE A 183 19.78 1.33 10.93
C ILE A 183 19.32 0.70 12.24
N THR A 184 20.17 0.76 13.26
CA THR A 184 19.81 0.44 14.65
C THR A 184 19.93 1.70 15.49
N PHE A 185 18.92 1.97 16.31
CA PHE A 185 18.88 3.17 17.17
C PHE A 185 18.14 2.90 18.47
N ASN A 186 18.39 3.73 19.48
CA ASN A 186 17.60 3.77 20.71
C ASN A 186 16.52 4.86 20.58
N PRO A 187 15.22 4.52 20.61
CA PRO A 187 14.14 5.49 20.42
C PRO A 187 14.15 6.65 21.43
N LYS A 188 14.75 6.45 22.62
CA LYS A 188 14.87 7.48 23.68
C LYS A 188 16.02 8.46 23.43
N GLN A 189 16.95 8.15 22.53
CA GLN A 189 18.16 8.95 22.26
C GLN A 189 18.08 9.74 20.95
N ILE A 190 16.99 9.58 20.23
CA ILE A 190 16.74 10.30 18.98
C ILE A 190 15.71 11.38 19.22
N CYS A 191 15.82 12.44 18.42
CA CYS A 191 14.82 13.51 18.39
C CYS A 191 14.83 14.42 19.62
N ASP A 192 15.99 14.57 20.27
CA ASP A 192 16.33 15.72 21.11
C ASP A 192 16.45 16.99 20.26
N ILE A 193 15.39 17.34 19.54
CA ILE A 193 15.29 18.64 18.86
C ILE A 193 14.84 19.63 19.94
N ARG A 194 15.81 20.23 20.63
CA ARG A 194 15.61 21.50 21.34
C ARG A 194 15.52 22.66 20.35
#